data_AF-A0AAV5R2T1-F1
#
_entry.id   AF-A0AAV5R2T1-F1
#
_cell.length_a   1.000
_cell.length_b   1.000
_cell.length_c   1.000
_cell.angle_alpha   90.00
_cell.angle_beta   90.00
_cell.angle_gamma   90.00
#
_symmetry.space_group_name_H-M   'P 1'
#
loop_
_entity.id
_entity.type
_entity.pdbx_description
1 polymer ?
#
loop_
_entity_poly.entity_id
_entity_poly.type
_entity_poly.pdbx_seq_one_letter_code
_entity_poly.pdbx_strand_id
1 'polypeptide(L)'
;MTVTPVIKTKEINPSKLPINDTELTQFINSQISTNNTISIDQLCEEILKLLKGKSSKFKYIINSNIFSIIDYSDNNKINSSFNALWDNENDGLFNIQFPLNDNQILLTIIFISI
;
A
#
# COMPACT_ATOMS: atom_id res chain seq x y z
N MET A 1 -21.90 2.15 -11.43
CA MET A 1 -21.41 0.95 -10.74
C MET A 1 -20.05 1.30 -10.15
N THR A 2 -19.89 1.30 -8.84
CA THR A 2 -18.60 1.53 -8.17
C THR A 2 -17.80 0.24 -8.21
N VAL A 3 -16.73 0.22 -8.99
CA VAL A 3 -15.86 -0.95 -9.11
C VAL A 3 -14.98 -1.00 -7.87
N THR A 4 -15.13 -2.03 -7.03
CA THR A 4 -14.23 -2.24 -5.90
C THR A 4 -12.81 -2.51 -6.43
N PRO A 5 -11.80 -1.75 -6.00
CA PRO A 5 -10.41 -1.97 -6.40
C PRO A 5 -9.98 -3.41 -6.07
N VAL A 6 -9.52 -4.17 -7.07
CA VAL A 6 -8.86 -5.45 -6.80
C VAL A 6 -7.47 -5.13 -6.25
N ILE A 7 -7.33 -5.27 -4.94
CA ILE A 7 -6.06 -5.03 -4.26
C ILE A 7 -5.24 -6.33 -4.29
N LYS A 8 -4.04 -6.28 -4.86
CA LYS A 8 -3.08 -7.39 -4.78
C LYS A 8 -2.00 -7.05 -3.76
N THR A 9 -1.80 -7.94 -2.80
CA THR A 9 -0.82 -7.78 -1.73
C THR A 9 0.31 -8.80 -1.86
N LYS A 10 1.54 -8.36 -1.56
CA LYS A 10 2.69 -9.22 -1.30
C LYS A 10 3.39 -8.73 -0.05
N GLU A 11 3.71 -9.64 0.86
CA GLU A 11 4.13 -9.30 2.21
C GLU A 11 5.46 -9.96 2.58
N ILE A 12 6.21 -9.31 3.47
CA ILE A 12 7.35 -9.91 4.17
C ILE A 12 7.13 -9.71 5.67
N ASN A 13 7.27 -10.79 6.43
CA ASN A 13 7.07 -10.86 7.89
C ASN A 13 5.72 -10.31 8.41
N PRO A 14 4.58 -10.65 7.78
CA PRO A 14 3.29 -10.04 8.11
C PRO A 14 2.83 -10.28 9.55
N SER A 15 3.23 -11.40 10.18
CA SER A 15 2.89 -11.71 11.58
C SER A 15 3.53 -10.78 12.61
N LYS A 16 4.51 -9.95 12.20
CA LYS A 16 5.23 -9.01 13.05
C LYS A 16 4.72 -7.58 12.91
N LEU A 17 3.92 -7.33 11.86
CA LEU A 17 3.47 -6.00 11.50
C LEU A 17 2.29 -5.56 12.39
N PRO A 18 2.15 -4.25 12.66
CA PRO A 18 1.11 -3.73 13.55
C PRO A 18 -0.29 -3.69 12.91
N ILE A 19 -0.41 -4.15 11.67
CA ILE A 19 -1.62 -4.19 10.85
C ILE A 19 -1.47 -5.34 9.83
N ASN A 20 -2.56 -6.02 9.50
CA ASN A 20 -2.58 -7.09 8.48
C ASN A 20 -3.06 -6.56 7.11
N ASP A 21 -2.88 -7.34 6.04
CA ASP A 21 -3.35 -7.00 4.69
C ASP A 21 -4.82 -6.61 4.65
N THR A 22 -5.68 -7.35 5.34
CA THR A 22 -7.13 -7.24 5.24
C THR A 22 -7.57 -5.91 5.81
N GLU A 23 -7.08 -5.55 7.00
CA GLU A 23 -7.36 -4.27 7.65
C GLU A 23 -6.85 -3.10 6.81
N LEU A 24 -5.63 -3.20 6.28
CA LEU A 24 -5.03 -2.15 5.46
C LEU A 24 -5.76 -1.98 4.12
N THR A 25 -6.14 -3.08 3.47
CA THR A 25 -6.90 -3.11 2.22
C THR A 25 -8.28 -2.49 2.42
N GLN A 26 -8.96 -2.83 3.52
CA GLN A 26 -10.25 -2.24 3.88
C GLN A 26 -10.11 -0.72 4.12
N PHE A 27 -9.07 -0.30 4.83
CA PHE A 27 -8.78 1.11 5.04
C PHE A 27 -8.58 1.86 3.72
N ILE A 28 -7.71 1.37 2.83
CA ILE A 28 -7.47 1.98 1.51
C ILE A 28 -8.78 2.08 0.72
N ASN A 29 -9.55 0.99 0.64
CA ASN A 29 -10.83 1.00 -0.06
C ASN A 29 -11.82 2.01 0.52
N SER A 30 -11.88 2.15 1.85
CA SER A 30 -12.73 3.13 2.51
C SER A 30 -12.32 4.57 2.19
N GLN A 31 -11.01 4.88 2.15
CA GLN A 31 -10.51 6.21 1.80
C GLN A 31 -10.86 6.55 0.35
N ILE A 32 -10.64 5.62 -0.58
CA ILE A 32 -10.98 5.79 -1.99
C ILE A 32 -12.49 5.99 -2.18
N SER A 33 -13.32 5.17 -1.50
CA SER A 33 -14.78 5.21 -1.66
C SER A 33 -15.42 6.45 -1.01
N THR A 34 -14.85 6.94 0.09
CA THR A 34 -15.36 8.12 0.81
C THR A 34 -14.93 9.41 0.12
N ASN A 35 -13.76 9.42 -0.51
CA ASN A 35 -13.19 10.57 -1.18
C ASN A 35 -12.79 10.19 -2.61
N ASN A 36 -13.76 10.28 -3.52
CA ASN A 36 -13.59 10.01 -4.95
C ASN A 36 -12.54 10.91 -5.65
N THR A 37 -11.96 11.89 -4.94
CA THR A 37 -10.94 12.81 -5.44
C THR A 37 -9.63 12.73 -4.65
N ILE A 38 -9.46 11.71 -3.79
CA ILE A 38 -8.25 11.57 -2.98
C ILE A 38 -7.02 11.43 -3.89
N SER A 39 -5.99 12.25 -3.63
CA SER A 39 -4.70 12.09 -4.30
C SER A 39 -3.90 10.95 -3.66
N ILE A 40 -2.94 10.38 -4.39
CA ILE A 40 -2.09 9.33 -3.82
C ILE A 40 -1.27 9.85 -2.62
N ASP A 41 -0.84 11.11 -2.66
CA ASP A 41 -0.09 11.73 -1.56
C ASP A 41 -0.95 11.83 -0.30
N GLN A 42 -2.21 12.28 -0.44
CA GLN A 42 -3.17 12.32 0.66
C GLN A 42 -3.44 10.93 1.23
N LEU A 43 -3.61 9.94 0.36
CA LEU A 43 -3.79 8.55 0.79
C LEU A 43 -2.57 8.03 1.56
N CYS A 44 -1.36 8.34 1.11
CA CYS A 44 -0.13 7.97 1.83
C CYS A 44 -0.05 8.61 3.21
N GLU A 45 -0.44 9.89 3.36
CA GLU A 45 -0.51 10.56 4.65
C GLU A 45 -1.52 9.91 5.60
N GLU A 46 -2.71 9.57 5.11
CA GLU A 46 -3.73 8.88 5.91
C GLU A 46 -3.28 7.49 6.35
N ILE A 47 -2.56 6.75 5.50
CA ILE A 47 -1.95 5.47 5.87
C ILE A 47 -0.87 5.69 6.94
N LEU A 48 0.02 6.68 6.80
CA LEU A 48 1.03 6.98 7.81
C LEU A 48 0.40 7.33 9.17
N LYS A 49 -0.70 8.10 9.17
CA LYS A 49 -1.46 8.42 10.40
C LYS A 49 -2.04 7.17 11.05
N LEU A 50 -2.66 6.29 10.26
CA LEU A 50 -3.17 4.99 10.74
C LEU A 50 -2.06 4.16 11.37
N LEU A 51 -0.94 3.98 10.65
CA LEU A 51 0.18 3.15 11.10
C LEU A 51 0.83 3.69 12.37
N LYS A 52 1.04 5.00 12.45
CA LYS A 52 1.55 5.67 13.66
C LYS A 52 0.60 5.47 14.85
N GLY A 53 -0.72 5.50 14.61
CA GLY A 53 -1.72 5.22 15.64
C GLY A 53 -1.72 3.76 16.11
N LYS A 54 -1.34 2.82 15.25
CA LYS A 54 -1.26 1.37 15.56
C LYS A 54 -0.02 0.99 16.36
N SER A 55 1.14 1.57 16.05
CA SER A 55 2.37 1.27 16.77
C SER A 55 3.41 2.38 16.65
N SER A 56 4.10 2.66 17.75
CA SER A 56 5.28 3.54 17.80
C SER A 56 6.60 2.77 17.73
N LYS A 57 6.57 1.43 17.63
CA LYS A 57 7.76 0.56 17.59
C LYS A 57 8.41 0.45 16.21
N PHE A 58 7.85 1.13 15.22
CA PHE A 58 8.34 1.10 13.85
C PHE A 58 8.54 2.52 13.31
N LYS A 59 9.54 2.67 12.45
CA LYS A 59 9.58 3.73 11.44
C LYS A 59 8.89 3.21 10.18
N TYR A 60 8.05 4.06 9.59
CA TYR A 60 7.28 3.72 8.41
C TYR A 60 7.82 4.49 7.21
N ILE A 61 8.01 3.81 6.10
CA ILE A 61 8.37 4.41 4.81
C ILE A 61 7.30 4.00 3.81
N ILE A 62 6.79 4.95 3.04
CA ILE A 62 5.83 4.69 1.96
C ILE A 62 6.43 5.18 0.66
N ASN A 63 6.46 4.30 -0.34
CA ASN A 63 6.84 4.61 -1.71
C ASN A 63 5.64 4.32 -2.62
N SER A 64 5.19 5.30 -3.38
CA SER A 64 4.09 5.15 -4.33
C SER A 64 4.61 5.32 -5.76
N ASN A 65 4.17 4.44 -6.65
CA ASN A 65 4.45 4.53 -8.08
C ASN A 65 3.12 4.61 -8.82
N ILE A 66 2.98 5.63 -9.66
CA ILE A 66 1.78 5.92 -10.43
C ILE A 66 2.05 5.50 -11.88
N PHE A 67 1.21 4.63 -12.41
CA PHE A 67 1.28 4.21 -13.81
C PHE A 67 0.00 4.64 -14.51
N SER A 68 0.13 5.56 -15.46
CA SER A 68 -1.00 5.98 -16.28
C SER A 68 -1.46 4.84 -17.19
N ILE A 69 -2.74 4.50 -17.13
CA ILE A 69 -3.33 3.45 -17.96
C ILE A 69 -3.72 4.11 -19.28
N ILE A 70 -2.81 4.07 -20.26
CA ILE A 70 -3.04 4.64 -21.60
C ILE A 70 -3.95 3.72 -22.43
N ASP A 71 -4.00 2.43 -22.11
CA ASP A 71 -4.87 1.45 -22.75
C ASP A 71 -5.23 0.33 -21.76
N TYR A 72 -6.52 0.04 -21.59
CA TYR A 72 -7.04 -1.03 -20.71
C TYR A 72 -6.79 -2.43 -21.30
N SER A 73 -5.96 -2.57 -22.33
CA SER A 73 -5.53 -3.88 -22.80
C SER A 73 -4.82 -4.61 -21.66
N ASP A 74 -5.37 -5.75 -21.25
CA ASP A 74 -5.09 -6.53 -20.02
C ASP A 74 -3.63 -7.02 -19.81
N ASN A 75 -2.66 -6.51 -20.56
CA ASN A 75 -1.29 -7.03 -20.59
C ASN A 75 -0.25 -6.23 -19.79
N ASN A 76 -0.64 -5.15 -19.10
CA ASN A 76 0.30 -4.39 -18.27
C ASN A 76 0.54 -5.10 -16.93
N LYS A 77 1.60 -5.92 -16.89
CA LYS A 77 2.10 -6.54 -15.65
C LYS A 77 3.12 -5.62 -14.99
N ILE A 78 2.73 -5.01 -13.87
CA ILE A 78 3.66 -4.28 -13.01
C ILE A 78 4.28 -5.28 -12.04
N ASN A 79 5.61 -5.33 -12.02
CA ASN A 79 6.36 -6.09 -11.04
C ASN A 79 7.29 -5.14 -10.30
N SER A 80 7.43 -5.36 -8.99
CA SER A 80 8.38 -4.65 -8.16
C SER A 80 9.06 -5.63 -7.23
N SER A 81 10.36 -5.41 -7.07
CA SER A 81 11.20 -6.16 -6.15
C SER A 81 11.90 -5.17 -5.24
N PHE A 82 11.75 -5.39 -3.94
CA PHE A 82 12.40 -4.59 -2.91
C PHE A 82 13.33 -5.52 -2.13
N ASN A 83 14.58 -5.09 -1.94
CA ASN A 83 15.58 -5.82 -1.20
C ASN A 83 16.26 -4.86 -0.23
N ALA A 84 16.47 -5.30 1.00
CA ALA A 84 17.16 -4.52 2.03
C ALA A 84 17.99 -5.44 2.92
N LEU A 85 19.06 -4.87 3.50
CA LEU A 85 19.78 -5.47 4.63
C LEU A 85 19.09 -4.99 5.92
N TRP A 86 18.08 -5.73 6.35
CA TRP A 86 17.22 -5.36 7.47
C TRP A 86 17.06 -6.50 8.47
N ASP A 87 16.38 -6.25 9.58
CA ASP A 87 16.10 -7.29 10.56
C ASP A 87 15.02 -8.24 10.02
N ASN A 88 15.45 -9.41 9.54
CA ASN A 88 14.54 -10.42 8.97
C ASN A 88 13.52 -10.97 9.97
N GLU A 89 13.65 -10.70 11.27
CA GLU A 89 12.68 -11.16 12.28
C GLU A 89 11.65 -10.11 12.67
N ASN A 90 11.97 -8.83 12.49
CA ASN A 90 11.18 -7.72 13.02
C ASN A 90 10.76 -6.70 11.97
N ASP A 91 11.54 -6.52 10.91
CA ASP A 91 11.21 -5.63 9.80
C ASP A 91 10.31 -6.33 8.80
N GLY A 92 9.55 -5.57 8.02
CA GLY A 92 8.67 -6.15 7.02
C GLY A 92 8.18 -5.15 6.00
N LEU A 93 7.37 -5.64 5.05
CA LEU A 93 6.84 -4.81 3.98
C LEU A 93 5.47 -5.27 3.52
N PHE A 94 4.71 -4.32 2.98
CA PHE A 94 3.57 -4.57 2.10
C PHE A 94 3.80 -3.95 0.74
N ASN A 95 3.61 -4.74 -0.30
CA ASN A 95 3.47 -4.28 -1.68
C ASN A 95 2.01 -4.41 -2.07
N ILE A 96 1.38 -3.31 -2.43
CA ILE A 96 -0.06 -3.18 -2.62
C ILE A 96 -0.31 -2.58 -3.99
N GLN A 97 -1.02 -3.28 -4.85
CA GLN A 97 -1.39 -2.81 -6.17
C GLN A 97 -2.90 -2.57 -6.24
N PHE A 98 -3.33 -1.36 -6.63
CA PHE A 98 -4.75 -0.99 -6.75
C PHE A 98 -4.97 0.16 -7.76
N PRO A 99 -6.14 0.24 -8.43
CA PRO A 99 -6.49 1.37 -9.27
C PRO A 99 -6.86 2.64 -8.46
N LEU A 100 -6.50 3.82 -8.96
CA LEU A 100 -6.89 5.14 -8.43
C LEU A 100 -6.91 6.18 -9.56
N ASN A 101 -8.05 6.86 -9.79
CA ASN A 101 -8.19 7.98 -10.74
C ASN A 101 -7.57 7.69 -12.12
N ASP A 102 -8.02 6.63 -12.81
CA ASP A 102 -7.49 6.15 -14.11
C ASP A 102 -6.01 5.73 -14.13
N ASN A 103 -5.37 5.66 -12.96
CA ASN A 103 -4.01 5.16 -12.81
C ASN A 103 -4.01 3.82 -12.11
N GLN A 104 -3.00 3.02 -12.43
CA GLN A 104 -2.63 1.87 -11.62
C GLN A 104 -1.58 2.33 -10.60
N ILE A 105 -1.86 2.11 -9.32
CA ILE A 105 -0.93 2.42 -8.24
C ILE A 105 -0.23 1.15 -7.81
N LEU A 106 1.08 1.27 -7.57
CA LEU A 106 1.86 0.33 -6.78
C LEU A 106 2.41 1.07 -5.55
N LEU A 107 1.93 0.67 -4.38
CA LEU A 107 2.30 1.20 -3.09
C LEU A 107 3.17 0.20 -2.33
N THR A 108 4.36 0.61 -1.94
CA THR A 108 5.26 -0.15 -1.07
C THR A 108 5.31 0.52 0.29
N ILE A 109 4.94 -0.20 1.33
CA ILE A 109 5.01 0.24 2.73
C ILE A 109 6.06 -0.61 3.42
N ILE A 110 7.02 0.04 4.06
CA ILE A 110 8.13 -0.62 4.76
C ILE A 110 8.02 -0.29 6.24
N PHE A 111 8.24 -1.30 7.06
CA PHE A 111 8.20 -1.27 8.51
C PHE A 111 9.60 -1.58 9.03
N ILE A 112 10.27 -0.59 9.62
CA ILE A 112 11.59 -0.76 10.24
C ILE A 112 11.42 -0.68 11.75
N SER A 113 11.65 -1.79 12.43
CA SER A 113 11.61 -1.89 13.89
C SER A 113 12.64 -0.96 14.55
N ILE A 114 12.30 -0.46 15.74
CA ILE A 114 13.12 0.44 16.58
C ILE A 114 13.45 -0.25 17.90
#